data_AF-S3C5S4-F1
#
_entry.id   AF-S3C5S4-F1
#
_cell.length_a   1.000
_cell.length_b   1.000
_cell.length_c   1.000
_cell.angle_alpha   90.00
_cell.angle_beta   90.00
_cell.angle_gamma   90.00
#
_symmetry.space_group_name_H-M   'P 1'
#
loop_
_entity.id
_entity.type
_entity.pdbx_description
1 polymer ?
#
loop_
_entity_poly.entity_id
_entity_poly.type
_entity_poly.pdbx_seq_one_letter_code
_entity_poly.pdbx_strand_id
1 'polypeptide(L)'
;MNDTIIIPFSKKKMLKLTGIYVLIILGVAGVIALILSADTLNLYYLAFFLVLLIVTIILFFMGIKGLLSLKRSKGGVILTPEYLKSNVSLVGKWVGEIPWNEIAAIGRMKFYGIHIHIKLKHPENYLSRIKSEEIRNRFEGIQIDNSELKITFEELERLINEYFAKYGNS
;
A
#
# COMPACT_ATOMS: atom_id res chain seq x y z
N MET A 1 -10.16 27.44 -11.78
CA MET A 1 -9.85 26.06 -12.22
C MET A 1 -9.92 25.18 -10.98
N ASN A 2 -10.62 24.04 -11.04
CA ASN A 2 -10.58 23.09 -9.93
C ASN A 2 -9.20 22.42 -9.93
N ASP A 3 -8.28 22.94 -9.10
CA ASP A 3 -6.94 22.39 -8.88
C ASP A 3 -7.01 21.08 -8.04
N THR A 4 -8.06 20.29 -8.21
CA THR A 4 -8.25 19.00 -7.55
C THR A 4 -7.97 17.88 -8.54
N ILE A 5 -6.97 17.06 -8.24
CA ILE A 5 -6.62 15.86 -9.01
C ILE A 5 -6.95 14.63 -8.17
N ILE A 6 -7.73 13.73 -8.75
CA ILE A 6 -8.04 12.42 -8.16
C ILE A 6 -7.38 11.36 -9.02
N ILE A 7 -6.37 10.70 -8.48
CA ILE A 7 -5.65 9.61 -9.13
C ILE A 7 -6.39 8.30 -8.79
N PRO A 8 -7.02 7.63 -9.77
CA PRO A 8 -7.83 6.45 -9.50
C PRO A 8 -6.96 5.18 -9.40
N PHE A 9 -7.54 4.14 -8.80
CA PHE A 9 -6.96 2.80 -8.83
C PHE A 9 -7.03 2.18 -10.23
N SER A 10 -6.00 1.41 -10.57
CA SER A 10 -5.92 0.64 -11.81
C SER A 10 -6.48 -0.76 -11.62
N LYS A 11 -7.72 -0.98 -12.05
CA LYS A 11 -8.36 -2.31 -12.06
C LYS A 11 -7.46 -3.38 -12.70
N LYS A 12 -6.72 -3.03 -13.76
CA LYS A 12 -5.81 -3.94 -14.47
C LYS A 12 -4.62 -4.36 -13.60
N LYS A 13 -3.94 -3.41 -12.95
CA LYS A 13 -2.79 -3.71 -12.07
C LYS A 13 -3.24 -4.53 -10.87
N MET A 14 -4.39 -4.18 -10.29
CA MET A 14 -4.99 -4.92 -9.18
C MET A 14 -5.36 -6.36 -9.56
N LEU A 15 -6.02 -6.56 -10.71
CA LEU A 15 -6.38 -7.90 -11.18
C LEU A 15 -5.13 -8.76 -11.41
N LYS A 16 -4.07 -8.17 -12.00
CA LYS A 16 -2.79 -8.85 -12.17
C LYS A 16 -2.20 -9.29 -10.83
N LEU A 17 -2.23 -8.42 -9.81
CA LEU A 17 -1.74 -8.72 -8.48
C LEU A 17 -2.55 -9.85 -7.82
N THR A 18 -3.88 -9.79 -7.88
CA THR A 18 -4.75 -10.86 -7.37
C THR A 18 -4.49 -12.19 -8.08
N GLY A 19 -4.30 -12.18 -9.40
CA GLY A 19 -3.96 -13.37 -10.17
C GLY A 19 -2.64 -14.01 -9.73
N ILE A 20 -1.62 -13.21 -9.42
CA ILE A 20 -0.33 -13.70 -8.90
C ILE A 20 -0.52 -14.42 -7.57
N TYR A 21 -1.28 -13.84 -6.63
CA TYR A 21 -1.54 -14.51 -5.35
C TYR A 21 -2.27 -15.85 -5.51
N VAL A 22 -3.27 -15.90 -6.40
CA VAL A 22 -4.01 -17.15 -6.69
C VAL A 22 -3.05 -18.20 -7.25
N LEU A 23 -2.16 -17.84 -8.17
CA LEU A 23 -1.14 -18.75 -8.70
C LEU A 23 -0.19 -19.27 -7.61
N ILE A 24 0.24 -18.43 -6.67
CA ILE A 24 1.09 -18.85 -5.55
C ILE A 24 0.36 -19.86 -4.66
N ILE A 25 -0.91 -19.58 -4.31
CA ILE A 25 -1.73 -20.49 -3.49
C ILE A 25 -1.88 -21.84 -4.20
N LEU A 26 -2.19 -21.84 -5.49
CA LEU A 26 -2.30 -23.06 -6.29
C LEU A 26 -0.97 -23.83 -6.36
N GLY A 27 0.15 -23.12 -6.51
CA GLY A 27 1.48 -23.73 -6.51
C GLY A 27 1.79 -24.43 -5.17
N VAL A 28 1.56 -23.74 -4.05
CA VAL A 28 1.75 -24.32 -2.70
C VAL A 28 0.82 -25.51 -2.47
N ALA A 29 -0.46 -25.39 -2.84
CA ALA A 29 -1.42 -26.49 -2.75
C ALA A 29 -1.02 -27.70 -3.61
N GLY A 30 -0.50 -27.46 -4.82
CA GLY A 30 0.02 -28.50 -5.70
C GLY A 30 1.20 -29.25 -5.09
N VAL A 31 2.15 -28.54 -4.47
CA VAL A 31 3.27 -29.17 -3.75
C VAL A 31 2.78 -30.02 -2.58
N ILE A 32 1.79 -29.53 -1.82
CA ILE A 32 1.17 -30.32 -0.74
C ILE A 32 0.55 -31.61 -1.30
N ALA A 33 -0.18 -31.53 -2.41
CA ALA A 33 -0.79 -32.70 -3.06
C ALA A 33 0.27 -33.73 -3.51
N LEU A 34 1.41 -33.27 -4.05
CA LEU A 34 2.53 -34.14 -4.42
C LEU A 34 3.14 -34.84 -3.19
N ILE A 35 3.34 -34.13 -2.08
CA ILE A 35 3.86 -34.72 -0.84
C ILE A 35 2.90 -35.78 -0.29
N LEU A 36 1.59 -35.53 -0.32
CA LEU A 36 0.57 -36.48 0.12
C LEU A 36 0.45 -37.71 -0.78
N SER A 37 0.84 -37.59 -2.06
CA SER A 37 0.80 -38.68 -3.03
C SER A 37 2.07 -39.52 -3.07
N ALA A 38 3.10 -39.14 -2.30
CA ALA A 38 4.38 -39.85 -2.28
C ALA A 38 4.29 -41.14 -1.45
N ASP A 39 4.99 -42.19 -1.89
CA ASP A 39 5.03 -43.49 -1.21
C ASP A 39 5.54 -43.40 0.23
N THR A 40 6.43 -42.44 0.51
CA THR A 40 6.92 -42.13 1.85
C THR A 40 6.53 -40.71 2.24
N LEU A 41 5.69 -40.57 3.25
CA LEU A 41 5.22 -39.27 3.72
C LEU A 41 6.26 -38.61 4.63
N ASN A 42 6.80 -37.48 4.20
CA ASN A 42 7.69 -36.66 5.02
C ASN A 42 6.89 -35.57 5.76
N LEU A 43 6.58 -35.84 7.03
CA LEU A 43 5.78 -34.96 7.89
C LEU A 43 6.39 -33.57 8.08
N TYR A 44 7.72 -33.44 8.04
CA TYR A 44 8.38 -32.15 8.18
C TYR A 44 8.06 -31.23 7.00
N TYR A 45 8.22 -31.72 5.77
CA TYR A 45 7.89 -30.93 4.58
C TYR A 45 6.39 -30.64 4.50
N LEU A 46 5.53 -31.62 4.84
CA LEU A 46 4.10 -31.40 4.87
C LEU A 46 3.71 -30.27 5.85
N ALA A 47 4.22 -30.31 7.08
CA ALA A 47 3.96 -29.27 8.07
C ALA A 47 4.46 -27.90 7.63
N PHE A 48 5.66 -27.82 7.05
CA PHE A 48 6.22 -26.58 6.51
C PHE A 48 5.34 -25.96 5.43
N PHE A 49 4.92 -26.76 4.44
CA PHE A 49 4.07 -26.24 3.35
C PHE A 49 2.65 -25.90 3.80
N LEU A 50 2.11 -26.59 4.81
CA LEU A 50 0.84 -26.21 5.42
C LEU A 50 0.92 -24.84 6.12
N VAL A 51 1.99 -24.59 6.88
CA VAL A 51 2.23 -23.26 7.49
C VAL A 51 2.40 -22.20 6.41
N LEU A 52 3.18 -22.48 5.36
CA LEU A 52 3.36 -21.58 4.23
C LEU A 52 2.04 -21.25 3.53
N LEU A 53 1.16 -22.24 3.36
CA LEU A 53 -0.17 -22.06 2.79
C LEU A 53 -1.01 -21.12 3.66
N ILE A 54 -1.03 -21.35 4.99
CA ILE A 54 -1.78 -20.50 5.93
C ILE A 54 -1.27 -19.05 5.87
N VAL A 55 0.04 -18.83 5.92
CA VAL A 55 0.65 -17.50 5.83
C VAL A 55 0.28 -16.82 4.50
N THR A 56 0.35 -17.56 3.39
CA THR A 56 -0.01 -17.04 2.06
C THR A 56 -1.49 -16.65 1.99
N ILE A 57 -2.39 -17.47 2.55
CA ILE A 57 -3.82 -17.18 2.61
C ILE A 57 -4.09 -15.92 3.46
N ILE A 58 -3.43 -15.76 4.61
CA ILE A 58 -3.56 -14.58 5.46
C ILE A 58 -3.14 -13.32 4.69
N LEU A 59 -1.98 -13.35 4.03
CA LEU A 59 -1.48 -12.24 3.21
C LEU A 59 -2.43 -11.92 2.05
N PHE A 60 -3.00 -12.94 1.40
CA PHE A 60 -3.99 -12.77 0.34
C PHE A 60 -5.26 -12.06 0.84
N PHE A 61 -5.80 -12.47 1.99
CA PHE A 61 -6.97 -11.82 2.58
C PHE A 61 -6.68 -10.37 3.00
N MET A 62 -5.48 -10.08 3.52
CA MET A 62 -5.05 -8.71 3.80
C MET A 62 -5.00 -7.86 2.52
N GLY A 63 -4.44 -8.40 1.43
CA GLY A 63 -4.42 -7.75 0.12
C GLY A 63 -5.82 -7.51 -0.45
N ILE A 64 -6.72 -8.49 -0.35
CA ILE A 64 -8.12 -8.37 -0.82
C ILE A 64 -8.91 -7.35 0.02
N LYS A 65 -8.74 -7.32 1.35
CA LYS A 65 -9.36 -6.28 2.19
C LYS A 65 -8.88 -4.89 1.78
N GLY A 66 -7.60 -4.77 1.40
CA GLY A 66 -7.06 -3.63 0.67
C GLY A 66 -7.94 -3.30 -0.53
N LEU A 67 -8.01 -4.19 -1.52
CA LEU A 67 -8.86 -4.10 -2.72
C LEU A 67 -10.30 -3.60 -2.46
N LEU A 68 -10.99 -4.21 -1.49
CA LEU A 68 -12.39 -3.94 -1.18
C LEU A 68 -12.59 -2.55 -0.56
N SER A 69 -11.65 -2.12 0.29
CA SER A 69 -11.69 -0.75 0.85
C SER A 69 -11.46 0.32 -0.22
N LEU A 70 -10.74 0.00 -1.31
CA LEU A 70 -10.46 0.89 -2.43
C LEU A 70 -11.68 1.06 -3.35
N LYS A 71 -12.49 0.01 -3.49
CA LYS A 71 -13.78 0.09 -4.22
C LYS A 71 -14.78 1.05 -3.55
N ARG A 72 -14.58 1.35 -2.26
CA ARG A 72 -15.38 2.33 -1.49
C ARG A 72 -14.76 3.73 -1.43
N SER A 73 -13.47 3.90 -1.72
CA SER A 73 -12.81 5.22 -1.65
C SER A 73 -12.99 5.99 -2.96
N LYS A 74 -13.21 7.31 -2.87
CA LYS A 74 -13.42 8.22 -4.03
C LYS A 74 -12.16 8.45 -4.89
N GLY A 75 -11.10 7.66 -4.72
CA GLY A 75 -9.80 7.86 -5.37
C GLY A 75 -8.66 7.19 -4.59
N GLY A 76 -7.53 6.96 -5.26
CA GLY A 76 -6.35 6.36 -4.65
C GLY A 76 -5.38 7.34 -4.05
N VAL A 77 -5.06 8.39 -4.78
CA VAL A 77 -4.41 9.58 -4.23
C VAL A 77 -5.26 10.78 -4.63
N ILE A 78 -5.51 11.68 -3.68
CA ILE A 78 -6.29 12.89 -3.88
C ILE A 78 -5.37 14.06 -3.56
N LEU A 79 -5.22 14.95 -4.53
CA LEU A 79 -4.45 16.19 -4.43
C LEU A 79 -5.46 17.33 -4.55
N THR A 80 -5.64 18.11 -3.49
CA THR A 80 -6.41 19.37 -3.52
C THR A 80 -5.46 20.53 -3.18
N PRO A 81 -5.85 21.79 -3.36
CA PRO A 81 -5.05 22.92 -2.88
C PRO A 81 -4.81 22.89 -1.36
N GLU A 82 -5.71 22.29 -0.61
CA GLU A 82 -5.68 22.28 0.86
C GLU A 82 -4.88 21.09 1.40
N TYR A 83 -4.97 19.91 0.77
CA TYR A 83 -4.36 18.70 1.31
C TYR A 83 -3.94 17.65 0.27
N LEU A 84 -3.07 16.75 0.74
CA LEU A 84 -2.76 15.44 0.17
C LEU A 84 -3.48 14.35 0.96
N LYS A 85 -4.14 13.41 0.28
CA LYS A 85 -4.72 12.21 0.91
C LYS A 85 -4.35 10.96 0.11
N SER A 86 -3.76 9.98 0.80
CA SER A 86 -3.42 8.68 0.20
C SER A 86 -4.29 7.56 0.76
N ASN A 87 -4.99 6.88 -0.12
CA ASN A 87 -5.73 5.66 0.18
C ASN A 87 -4.96 4.41 -0.29
N VAL A 88 -3.69 4.51 -0.67
CA VAL A 88 -2.91 3.37 -1.19
C VAL A 88 -2.45 2.46 -0.05
N SER A 89 -1.93 3.02 1.04
CA SER A 89 -1.46 2.28 2.21
C SER A 89 -2.45 2.34 3.38
N LEU A 90 -2.37 1.36 4.30
CA LEU A 90 -3.16 1.37 5.54
C LEU A 90 -2.84 2.62 6.38
N VAL A 91 -1.56 2.97 6.50
CA VAL A 91 -1.11 4.15 7.25
C VAL A 91 -1.65 5.43 6.61
N GLY A 92 -1.59 5.56 5.28
CA GLY A 92 -2.19 6.70 4.57
C GLY A 92 -3.68 6.87 4.88
N LYS A 93 -4.44 5.76 4.89
CA LYS A 93 -5.87 5.77 5.26
C LYS A 93 -6.12 6.19 6.70
N TRP A 94 -5.25 5.78 7.63
CA TRP A 94 -5.37 6.14 9.04
C TRP A 94 -5.05 7.62 9.29
N VAL A 95 -3.96 8.11 8.69
CA VAL A 95 -3.52 9.50 8.79
C VAL A 95 -4.58 10.44 8.21
N GLY A 96 -5.14 10.08 7.05
CA GLY A 96 -6.22 10.80 6.40
C GLY A 96 -5.71 11.95 5.54
N GLU A 97 -6.30 13.13 5.72
CA GLU A 97 -5.95 14.35 4.99
C GLU A 97 -4.73 15.01 5.65
N ILE A 98 -3.73 15.33 4.84
CA ILE A 98 -2.47 15.95 5.26
C ILE A 98 -2.37 17.31 4.56
N PRO A 99 -2.48 18.42 5.30
CA PRO A 99 -2.27 19.75 4.72
C PRO A 99 -0.87 19.89 4.12
N TRP A 100 -0.75 20.60 3.00
CA TRP A 100 0.55 20.76 2.33
C TRP A 100 1.60 21.45 3.21
N ASN A 101 1.16 22.40 4.04
CA ASN A 101 2.02 23.12 4.97
C ASN A 101 2.51 22.27 6.16
N GLU A 102 1.96 21.07 6.38
CA GLU A 102 2.45 20.13 7.37
C GLU A 102 3.50 19.16 6.82
N ILE A 103 3.73 19.16 5.51
CA ILE A 103 4.76 18.34 4.88
C ILE A 103 6.12 19.03 5.04
N ALA A 104 7.07 18.34 5.67
CA ALA A 104 8.43 18.82 5.88
C ALA A 104 9.29 18.59 4.63
N ALA A 105 9.16 17.42 4.01
CA ALA A 105 9.93 17.04 2.84
C ALA A 105 9.24 15.93 2.05
N ILE A 106 9.49 15.91 0.75
CA ILE A 106 9.12 14.81 -0.13
C ILE A 106 10.41 14.20 -0.65
N GLY A 107 10.56 12.89 -0.47
CA GLY A 107 11.76 12.16 -0.87
C GLY A 107 11.42 10.85 -1.56
N ARG A 108 12.39 10.33 -2.30
CA ARG A 108 12.30 8.99 -2.88
C ARG A 108 13.00 7.98 -1.97
N MET A 109 12.33 6.88 -1.65
CA MET A 109 12.89 5.79 -0.87
C MET A 109 12.83 4.49 -1.67
N LYS A 110 13.92 3.71 -1.63
CA LYS A 110 13.95 2.35 -2.19
C LYS A 110 13.84 1.34 -1.04
N PHE A 111 12.66 0.75 -0.87
CA PHE A 111 12.42 -0.29 0.13
C PHE A 111 11.35 -1.26 -0.40
N TYR A 112 11.76 -2.47 -0.79
CA TYR A 112 10.89 -3.44 -1.50
C TYR A 112 10.12 -2.85 -2.70
N GLY A 113 10.69 -1.86 -3.36
CA GLY A 113 10.03 -1.05 -4.39
C GLY A 113 10.56 0.39 -4.38
N ILE A 114 9.97 1.25 -5.21
CA ILE A 114 10.22 2.69 -5.18
C ILE A 114 8.99 3.37 -4.59
N HIS A 115 9.21 4.12 -3.52
CA HIS A 115 8.16 4.82 -2.79
C HIS A 115 8.47 6.32 -2.73
N ILE A 116 7.42 7.12 -2.78
CA ILE A 116 7.45 8.55 -2.43
C ILE A 116 7.19 8.61 -0.92
N HIS A 117 8.19 9.07 -0.17
CA HIS A 117 8.10 9.31 1.25
C HIS A 117 7.69 10.76 1.50
N ILE A 118 6.54 10.94 2.16
CA ILE A 118 6.02 12.23 2.59
C ILE A 118 6.34 12.37 4.07
N LYS A 119 7.39 13.12 4.40
CA LYS A 119 7.80 13.37 5.77
C LYS A 119 7.01 14.54 6.34
N LEU A 120 6.48 14.40 7.55
CA LEU A 120 5.69 15.43 8.23
C LEU A 120 6.56 16.29 9.13
N LYS A 121 6.16 17.56 9.32
CA LYS A 121 6.78 18.49 10.29
C LYS A 121 6.44 18.06 11.74
N HIS A 122 5.18 17.69 11.95
CA HIS A 122 4.60 17.34 13.25
C HIS A 122 3.86 15.99 13.19
N PRO A 123 4.58 14.86 13.01
CA PRO A 123 3.95 13.53 12.94
C PRO A 123 3.15 13.16 14.19
N GLU A 124 3.48 13.73 15.35
CA GLU A 124 2.80 13.57 16.64
C GLU A 124 1.28 13.86 16.56
N ASN A 125 0.88 14.79 15.71
CA ASN A 125 -0.52 15.21 15.52
C ASN A 125 -1.41 14.08 14.95
N TYR A 126 -0.78 13.05 14.35
CA TYR A 126 -1.48 11.96 13.68
C TYR A 126 -1.43 10.64 14.44
N LEU A 127 -0.63 10.54 15.51
CA LEU A 127 -0.39 9.29 16.24
C LEU A 127 -1.68 8.67 16.78
N SER A 128 -2.62 9.48 17.27
CA SER A 128 -3.92 9.02 17.79
C SER A 128 -4.77 8.30 16.74
N ARG A 129 -4.54 8.54 15.44
CA ARG A 129 -5.26 7.92 14.34
C ARG A 129 -4.63 6.59 13.90
N ILE A 130 -3.36 6.35 14.23
CA ILE A 130 -2.62 5.15 13.85
C ILE A 130 -2.97 4.01 14.80
N LYS A 131 -3.53 2.94 14.25
CA LYS A 131 -4.04 1.81 15.06
C LYS A 131 -2.92 0.91 15.59
N SER A 132 -1.86 0.71 14.82
CA SER A 132 -0.72 -0.12 15.22
C SER A 132 0.22 0.64 16.16
N GLU A 133 0.53 0.05 17.32
CA GLU A 133 1.49 0.60 18.28
C GLU A 133 2.93 0.59 17.72
N GLU A 134 3.31 -0.49 17.02
CA GLU A 134 4.62 -0.60 16.37
C GLU A 134 4.85 0.54 15.37
N ILE A 135 3.83 0.87 14.58
CA ILE A 135 3.90 1.95 13.59
C ILE A 135 3.95 3.31 14.29
N ARG A 136 3.15 3.53 15.34
CA ARG A 136 3.13 4.79 16.10
C ARG A 136 4.53 5.19 16.59
N ASN A 137 5.29 4.23 17.12
CA ASN A 137 6.59 4.50 17.72
C ASN A 137 7.67 4.93 16.71
N ARG A 138 7.46 4.73 15.41
CA ARG A 138 8.43 5.07 14.34
C ARG A 138 7.81 5.93 13.24
N PHE A 139 6.67 6.55 13.53
CA PHE A 139 5.91 7.29 12.53
C PHE A 139 6.53 8.65 12.26
N GLU A 140 7.04 8.85 11.05
CA GLU A 140 7.54 10.14 10.56
C GLU A 140 6.69 10.72 9.41
N GLY A 141 5.75 9.92 8.88
CA GLY A 141 4.97 10.28 7.72
C GLY A 141 4.45 9.08 6.95
N ILE A 142 4.00 9.32 5.71
CA ILE A 142 3.37 8.30 4.87
C ILE A 142 4.24 7.94 3.67
N GLN A 143 4.06 6.72 3.18
CA GLN A 143 4.69 6.25 1.95
C GLN A 143 3.60 5.99 0.90
N ILE A 144 3.88 6.39 -0.34
CA ILE A 144 2.97 6.26 -1.48
C ILE A 144 3.74 5.62 -2.64
N ASP A 145 3.15 4.59 -3.25
CA ASP A 145 3.63 3.99 -4.50
C ASP A 145 2.52 3.95 -5.55
N ASN A 146 2.86 3.55 -6.76
CA ASN A 146 1.95 3.51 -7.91
C ASN A 146 1.54 2.08 -8.33
N SER A 147 1.82 1.06 -7.51
CA SER A 147 1.57 -0.35 -7.85
C SER A 147 0.10 -0.61 -8.13
N GLU A 148 -0.78 0.09 -7.41
CA GLU A 148 -2.24 -0.03 -7.57
C GLU A 148 -2.87 1.15 -8.31
N LEU A 149 -2.12 2.22 -8.60
CA LEU A 149 -2.64 3.45 -9.19
C LEU A 149 -2.62 3.42 -10.73
N LYS A 150 -3.57 4.12 -11.36
CA LYS A 150 -3.63 4.32 -12.81
C LYS A 150 -2.76 5.52 -13.24
N ILE A 151 -1.48 5.49 -12.86
CA ILE A 151 -0.46 6.49 -13.17
C ILE A 151 0.93 5.83 -13.15
N THR A 152 1.92 6.44 -13.82
CA THR A 152 3.33 6.05 -13.68
C THR A 152 3.91 6.58 -12.37
N PHE A 153 5.07 6.06 -11.96
CA PHE A 153 5.69 6.52 -10.72
C PHE A 153 6.20 7.96 -10.87
N GLU A 154 6.82 8.23 -12.01
CA GLU A 154 7.43 9.51 -12.37
C GLU A 154 6.37 10.62 -12.45
N GLU A 155 5.20 10.32 -13.02
CA GLU A 155 4.12 11.29 -13.12
C GLU A 155 3.45 11.55 -11.76
N LEU A 156 3.29 10.51 -10.92
CA LEU A 156 2.83 10.68 -9.54
C LEU A 156 3.77 11.56 -8.73
N GLU A 157 5.07 11.28 -8.82
CA GLU A 157 6.11 12.06 -8.13
C GLU A 157 6.13 13.50 -8.61
N ARG A 158 6.06 13.73 -9.93
CA ARG A 158 5.97 15.07 -10.51
C ARG A 158 4.78 15.84 -9.95
N LEU A 159 3.57 15.26 -9.99
CA LEU A 159 2.36 15.93 -9.53
C LEU A 159 2.42 16.28 -8.03
N ILE A 160 2.90 15.37 -7.19
CA ILE A 160 3.01 15.62 -5.75
C ILE A 160 4.02 16.75 -5.47
N ASN A 161 5.15 16.79 -6.17
CA ASN A 161 6.13 17.87 -6.03
C ASN A 161 5.60 19.21 -6.55
N GLU A 162 4.87 19.24 -7.67
CA GLU A 162 4.25 20.46 -8.19
C GLU A 162 3.25 21.06 -7.20
N TYR A 163 2.40 20.22 -6.58
CA TYR A 163 1.48 20.68 -5.55
C TYR A 163 2.19 21.17 -4.30
N PHE A 164 3.22 20.45 -3.84
CA PHE A 164 3.98 20.87 -2.66
C PHE A 164 4.71 22.19 -2.90
N ALA A 165 5.29 22.40 -4.09
CA ALA A 165 5.91 23.67 -4.45
C ALA A 165 4.89 24.83 -4.48
N LYS A 166 3.66 24.55 -4.94
CA LYS A 166 2.60 25.56 -5.05
C LYS A 166 1.91 25.89 -3.72
N TYR A 167 1.70 24.90 -2.85
CA TYR A 167 0.85 25.03 -1.65
C TYR A 167 1.57 24.75 -0.32
N GLY A 168 2.80 24.23 -0.33
CA GLY A 168 3.53 23.83 0.88
C GLY A 168 4.02 25.00 1.76
N ASN A 169 4.03 26.22 1.21
CA ASN A 169 4.43 27.45 1.90
C ASN A 169 3.24 28.40 2.18
N SER A 170 2.00 27.97 1.92
CA SER A 170 0.79 28.75 2.17
C SER A 170 0.23 28.56 3.58
#